data_AF-A0A2E7BH10-F1
#
_entry.id   AF-A0A2E7BH10-F1
#
_cell.length_a   1.000
_cell.length_b   1.000
_cell.length_c   1.000
_cell.angle_alpha   90.00
_cell.angle_beta   90.00
_cell.angle_gamma   90.00
#
_symmetry.space_group_name_H-M   'P 1'
#
loop_
_entity.id
_entity.type
_entity.pdbx_description
1 polymer ?
#
loop_
_entity_poly.entity_id
_entity_poly.type
_entity_poly.pdbx_seq_one_letter_code
_entity_poly.pdbx_strand_id
1 'polypeptide(L)'
;MSTAIETAEELAKQEYKYGFVTDIETDAIPTGLSEDVIRLISSKKEEPEWLLDWRLQAFRVWSKMTEPDWHNVHYPPVDYQGISYYAAPKKKPQLQSLDEVDPEIKATFDKLGISLDEQKRLSGVAVDAVFDSVSVATTFRDTLGKLGIIFCSFSEAVRDHPDLVRRYLGTVVPYSDNFFAALNSAVFSDGSFAYIPKGVKCPMELSTYFRINAANTGQFERTLLVADEGAEVSYLEGCTAPQRDENQLHAAVVELVALDDATIKYSTVQNWYPGDKDGKGGIYNFVTKRGKAFTNAKVTWTQVETGSAITWKYPSCILQGDNSVGEFYSVAVTNNRQQADTGTKMVHLGRNTRSTIISKGISAGQGQNTYRGLVRIGKGARGARNFSQCDSLLIGDRCGAHTFPYLEVKNTSSQVEHEASTSKIGEDQIFYCRQRGLSTEDAVNMIVNGFCKEVFRELPMEFAVEAQKLLGISLEGSVG
;
A
#
# COMPACT_ATOMS: atom_id res chain seq x y z
N MET A 1 -37.95 21.61 13.66
CA MET A 1 -36.48 21.79 13.74
C MET A 1 -35.88 20.83 14.78
N SER A 2 -36.15 19.53 14.67
CA SER A 2 -35.58 18.50 15.56
C SER A 2 -35.13 17.25 14.81
N THR A 3 -35.73 16.95 13.65
CA THR A 3 -35.42 15.75 12.87
C THR A 3 -34.14 15.80 12.02
N ALA A 4 -33.60 16.99 11.71
CA ALA A 4 -32.39 17.14 10.88
C ALA A 4 -31.07 17.10 11.68
N ILE A 5 -31.14 17.33 12.99
CA ILE A 5 -29.99 17.23 13.91
C ILE A 5 -29.86 15.78 14.41
N GLU A 6 -30.98 15.09 14.62
CA GLU A 6 -31.00 13.66 14.98
C GLU A 6 -30.44 12.76 13.87
N THR A 7 -30.66 13.07 12.58
CA THR A 7 -30.11 12.30 11.45
C THR A 7 -28.61 12.50 11.26
N ALA A 8 -28.08 13.70 11.53
CA ALA A 8 -26.64 13.97 11.44
C ALA A 8 -25.85 13.32 12.59
N GLU A 9 -26.44 13.25 13.80
CA GLU A 9 -25.85 12.50 14.92
C GLU A 9 -25.98 10.98 14.76
N GLU A 10 -27.01 10.47 14.08
CA GLU A 10 -27.13 9.03 13.73
C GLU A 10 -26.20 8.61 12.59
N LEU A 11 -25.93 9.50 11.62
CA LEU A 11 -25.00 9.24 10.51
C LEU A 11 -23.53 9.41 10.93
N ALA A 12 -23.20 10.40 11.77
CA ALA A 12 -21.87 10.51 12.38
C ALA A 12 -21.55 9.36 13.37
N LYS A 13 -22.55 8.57 13.75
CA LYS A 13 -22.44 7.32 14.51
C LYS A 13 -22.38 6.07 13.63
N GLN A 14 -22.34 6.18 12.29
CA GLN A 14 -22.17 4.99 11.45
C GLN A 14 -20.84 4.32 11.79
N GLU A 15 -20.95 3.16 12.44
CA GLU A 15 -19.84 2.28 12.73
C GLU A 15 -19.14 1.89 11.43
N TYR A 16 -17.81 1.75 11.48
CA TYR A 16 -17.01 1.38 10.33
C TYR A 16 -17.58 0.12 9.65
N LYS A 17 -18.20 0.33 8.49
CA LYS A 17 -19.04 -0.66 7.78
C LYS A 17 -18.32 -1.98 7.48
N TYR A 18 -16.99 -1.93 7.34
CA TYR A 18 -16.15 -3.09 7.03
C TYR A 18 -15.53 -3.74 8.28
N GLY A 19 -16.00 -3.37 9.48
CA GLY A 19 -15.42 -3.79 10.75
C GLY A 19 -15.65 -5.23 11.19
N PHE A 20 -16.38 -6.01 10.38
CA PHE A 20 -16.81 -7.35 10.75
C PHE A 20 -15.68 -8.38 10.77
N VAL A 21 -15.72 -9.28 11.77
CA VAL A 21 -14.79 -10.41 11.91
C VAL A 21 -15.40 -11.65 11.25
N THR A 22 -14.58 -12.46 10.58
CA THR A 22 -14.97 -13.77 10.06
C THR A 22 -14.42 -14.86 10.98
N ASP A 23 -15.25 -15.80 11.42
CA ASP A 23 -14.89 -16.81 12.43
C ASP A 23 -14.23 -18.03 11.77
N ILE A 24 -12.92 -17.95 11.51
CA ILE A 24 -12.15 -19.00 10.84
C ILE A 24 -11.18 -19.65 11.83
N GLU A 25 -11.23 -20.98 11.94
CA GLU A 25 -10.22 -21.73 12.71
C GLU A 25 -8.81 -21.48 12.15
N THR A 26 -7.94 -20.90 12.99
CA THR A 26 -6.61 -20.44 12.60
C THR A 26 -5.53 -21.25 13.33
N ASP A 27 -4.51 -21.72 12.60
CA ASP A 27 -3.26 -22.24 13.16
C ASP A 27 -2.28 -21.07 13.35
N ALA A 28 -2.06 -20.67 14.59
CA ALA A 28 -1.17 -19.58 14.96
C ALA A 28 -0.01 -20.08 15.81
N ILE A 29 1.16 -19.44 15.69
CA ILE A 29 2.30 -19.70 16.58
C ILE A 29 2.18 -18.87 17.86
N PRO A 30 2.83 -19.29 18.96
CA PRO A 30 2.90 -18.49 20.18
C PRO A 30 3.47 -17.09 19.93
N THR A 31 3.06 -16.13 20.76
CA THR A 31 3.61 -14.77 20.72
C THR A 31 5.09 -14.76 21.06
N GLY A 32 5.81 -13.81 20.48
CA GLY A 32 7.24 -13.62 20.74
C GLY A 32 8.05 -13.61 19.46
N LEU A 33 9.24 -13.01 19.54
CA LEU A 33 10.18 -12.94 18.44
C LEU A 33 11.56 -13.45 18.87
N SER A 34 11.97 -14.57 18.28
CA SER A 34 13.25 -15.25 18.54
C SER A 34 13.74 -15.99 17.29
N GLU A 35 14.99 -16.47 17.30
CA GLU A 35 15.50 -17.34 16.23
C GLU A 35 14.66 -18.65 16.11
N ASP A 36 14.13 -19.17 17.22
CA ASP A 36 13.30 -20.38 17.21
C ASP A 36 11.95 -20.14 16.52
N VAL A 37 11.34 -18.96 16.73
CA VAL A 37 10.13 -18.54 16.03
C VAL A 37 10.38 -18.46 14.52
N ILE A 38 11.52 -17.90 14.10
CA ILE A 38 11.88 -17.81 12.68
C ILE A 38 12.09 -19.19 12.07
N ARG A 39 12.77 -20.10 12.77
CA ARG A 39 12.92 -21.51 12.35
C ARG A 39 11.58 -22.22 12.24
N LEU A 40 10.65 -21.94 13.17
CA LEU A 40 9.30 -22.50 13.14
C LEU A 40 8.49 -22.01 11.94
N ILE A 41 8.54 -20.71 11.63
CA ILE A 41 7.90 -20.13 10.44
C ILE A 41 8.45 -20.80 9.17
N SER A 42 9.77 -20.84 9.05
CA SER A 42 10.45 -21.40 7.89
C SER A 42 10.15 -22.90 7.69
N SER A 43 10.11 -23.66 8.78
CA SER A 43 9.73 -25.07 8.79
C SER A 43 8.27 -25.29 8.38
N LYS A 44 7.32 -24.51 8.94
CA LYS A 44 5.89 -24.59 8.57
C LYS A 44 5.64 -24.27 7.10
N LYS A 45 6.48 -23.43 6.49
CA LYS A 45 6.40 -23.01 5.08
C LYS A 45 7.25 -23.87 4.14
N GLU A 46 7.95 -24.89 4.66
CA GLU A 46 8.80 -25.80 3.89
C GLU A 46 9.86 -25.04 3.06
N GLU A 47 10.46 -24.01 3.65
CA GLU A 47 11.39 -23.13 2.94
C GLU A 47 12.79 -23.77 2.74
N PRO A 48 13.50 -23.40 1.67
CA PRO A 48 14.88 -23.82 1.46
C PRO A 48 15.84 -23.16 2.47
N GLU A 49 16.94 -23.86 2.77
CA GLU A 49 17.93 -23.44 3.78
C GLU A 49 18.48 -22.02 3.56
N TRP A 50 18.68 -21.62 2.30
CA TRP A 50 19.19 -20.29 1.99
C TRP A 50 18.24 -19.16 2.44
N LEU A 51 16.92 -19.40 2.43
CA LEU A 51 15.93 -18.42 2.85
C LEU A 51 15.85 -18.36 4.38
N LEU A 52 15.97 -19.49 5.05
CA LEU A 52 16.11 -19.54 6.52
C LEU A 52 17.34 -18.74 6.98
N ASP A 53 18.50 -18.95 6.33
CA ASP A 53 19.71 -18.20 6.65
C ASP A 53 19.53 -16.70 6.45
N TRP A 54 18.85 -16.30 5.36
CA TRP A 54 18.53 -14.90 5.08
C TRP A 54 17.65 -14.29 6.18
N ARG A 55 16.59 -15.00 6.62
CA ARG A 55 15.71 -14.57 7.72
C ARG A 55 16.45 -14.42 9.05
N LEU A 56 17.32 -15.38 9.39
CA LEU A 56 18.12 -15.33 10.62
C LEU A 56 19.12 -14.17 10.60
N GLN A 57 19.73 -13.89 9.44
CA GLN A 57 20.59 -12.70 9.28
C GLN A 57 19.80 -11.41 9.46
N ALA A 58 18.60 -11.32 8.88
CA ALA A 58 17.70 -10.18 9.05
C ALA A 58 17.40 -9.92 10.54
N PHE A 59 17.05 -10.96 11.29
CA PHE A 59 16.78 -10.86 12.73
C PHE A 59 18.00 -10.44 13.56
N ARG A 60 19.18 -10.97 13.25
CA ARG A 60 20.43 -10.58 13.93
C ARG A 60 20.83 -9.14 13.67
N VAL A 61 20.48 -8.59 12.51
CA VAL A 61 20.65 -7.19 12.18
C VAL A 61 19.60 -6.36 12.93
N TRP A 62 18.34 -6.74 12.83
CA TRP A 62 17.22 -6.06 13.47
C TRP A 62 17.40 -5.92 14.99
N SER A 63 17.82 -6.98 15.67
CA SER A 63 18.03 -6.97 17.14
C SER A 63 19.12 -5.99 17.62
N LYS A 64 19.93 -5.44 16.70
CA LYS A 64 20.94 -4.41 16.98
C LYS A 64 20.50 -3.01 16.53
N MET A 65 19.38 -2.89 15.83
CA MET A 65 18.85 -1.62 15.36
C MET A 65 18.03 -0.96 16.48
N THR A 66 18.02 0.37 16.45
CA THR A 66 17.10 1.18 17.26
C THR A 66 15.93 1.61 16.40
N GLU A 67 14.73 1.56 16.97
CA GLU A 67 13.55 2.07 16.28
C GLU A 67 13.72 3.59 16.01
N PRO A 68 13.59 4.04 14.76
CA PRO A 68 13.75 5.45 14.40
C PRO A 68 12.65 6.36 15.00
N ASP A 69 13.02 7.58 15.41
CA ASP A 69 12.15 8.55 16.12
C ASP A 69 11.99 9.90 15.38
N TRP A 70 12.51 10.02 14.16
CA TRP A 70 12.57 11.29 13.41
C TRP A 70 11.29 11.66 12.66
N HIS A 71 10.32 10.74 12.58
CA HIS A 71 9.07 10.90 11.84
C HIS A 71 8.10 11.86 12.55
N ASN A 72 7.20 12.50 11.81
CA ASN A 72 6.19 13.39 12.37
C ASN A 72 4.88 12.64 12.73
N VAL A 73 5.01 11.53 13.45
CA VAL A 73 3.90 10.73 13.98
C VAL A 73 4.22 10.29 15.41
N HIS A 74 3.20 10.11 16.23
CA HIS A 74 3.33 9.72 17.64
C HIS A 74 2.48 8.48 17.93
N TYR A 75 3.12 7.42 18.42
CA TYR A 75 2.47 6.20 18.92
C TYR A 75 3.14 5.71 20.21
N PRO A 76 2.42 4.96 21.06
CA PRO A 76 3.04 4.18 22.12
C PRO A 76 4.01 3.13 21.52
N PRO A 77 5.12 2.81 22.19
CA PRO A 77 6.04 1.77 21.73
C PRO A 77 5.33 0.45 21.43
N VAL A 78 5.69 -0.19 20.32
CA VAL A 78 5.13 -1.49 19.93
C VAL A 78 5.73 -2.60 20.78
N ASP A 79 4.89 -3.43 21.39
CA ASP A 79 5.34 -4.66 22.06
C ASP A 79 5.60 -5.78 21.04
N TYR A 80 6.82 -5.81 20.49
CA TYR A 80 7.23 -6.83 19.52
C TYR A 80 7.19 -8.27 20.06
N GLN A 81 7.22 -8.47 21.38
CA GLN A 81 7.14 -9.81 21.98
C GLN A 81 5.70 -10.24 22.24
N GLY A 82 4.75 -9.30 22.28
CA GLY A 82 3.31 -9.57 22.37
C GLY A 82 2.66 -9.97 21.03
N ILE A 83 3.38 -9.91 19.92
CA ILE A 83 2.86 -10.20 18.57
C ILE A 83 3.00 -11.69 18.24
N SER A 84 1.95 -12.27 17.62
CA SER A 84 2.08 -13.53 16.87
C SER A 84 2.46 -13.22 15.42
N TYR A 85 3.58 -13.80 14.96
CA TYR A 85 4.18 -13.53 13.65
C TYR A 85 3.74 -14.51 12.55
N TYR A 86 2.91 -15.49 12.90
CA TYR A 86 2.35 -16.45 11.95
C TYR A 86 0.96 -16.84 12.40
N ALA A 87 0.03 -16.68 11.47
CA ALA A 87 -1.31 -17.21 11.53
C ALA A 87 -1.68 -17.68 10.13
N ALA A 88 -2.30 -18.84 10.03
CA ALA A 88 -2.83 -19.35 8.78
C ALA A 88 -4.18 -20.03 9.04
N PRO A 89 -5.19 -19.85 8.17
CA PRO A 89 -6.41 -20.65 8.24
C PRO A 89 -6.07 -22.15 8.23
N LYS A 90 -6.69 -22.95 9.10
CA LYS A 90 -6.48 -24.40 9.07
C LYS A 90 -6.94 -24.94 7.72
N LYS A 91 -6.04 -25.66 7.02
CA LYS A 91 -6.32 -26.24 5.70
C LYS A 91 -7.62 -27.09 5.74
N LYS A 92 -8.64 -26.66 5.00
CA LYS A 92 -9.58 -27.57 4.32
C LYS A 92 -8.94 -28.01 2.99
N PRO A 93 -9.35 -29.15 2.38
CA PRO A 93 -8.65 -29.75 1.24
C PRO A 93 -8.45 -28.78 0.07
N GLN A 94 -7.37 -28.97 -0.68
CA GLN A 94 -6.94 -28.17 -1.82
C GLN A 94 -8.11 -27.93 -2.79
N LEU A 95 -8.51 -26.67 -2.94
CA LEU A 95 -9.68 -26.28 -3.71
C LEU A 95 -9.27 -26.14 -5.18
N GLN A 96 -9.89 -26.92 -6.06
CA GLN A 96 -9.62 -26.92 -7.51
C GLN A 96 -10.37 -25.80 -8.24
N SER A 97 -11.27 -25.10 -7.57
CA SER A 97 -12.00 -23.96 -8.15
C SER A 97 -12.44 -22.94 -7.10
N LEU A 98 -12.69 -21.71 -7.56
CA LEU A 98 -13.36 -20.65 -6.78
C LEU A 98 -14.70 -21.10 -6.19
N ASP A 99 -15.35 -22.12 -6.77
CA ASP A 99 -16.66 -22.60 -6.30
C ASP A 99 -16.55 -23.38 -4.97
N GLU A 100 -15.35 -23.81 -4.59
CA GLU A 100 -15.09 -24.54 -3.35
C GLU A 100 -14.54 -23.65 -2.21
N VAL A 101 -14.24 -22.36 -2.49
CA VAL A 101 -13.82 -21.38 -1.45
C VAL A 101 -14.86 -21.32 -0.34
N ASP A 102 -14.39 -21.29 0.92
CA ASP A 102 -15.25 -21.34 2.11
C ASP A 102 -16.41 -20.33 1.96
N PRO A 103 -17.68 -20.76 2.15
CA PRO A 103 -18.84 -19.88 2.02
C PRO A 103 -18.72 -18.60 2.84
N GLU A 104 -18.03 -18.64 3.98
CA GLU A 104 -17.79 -17.45 4.80
C GLU A 104 -16.79 -16.48 4.16
N ILE A 105 -15.74 -16.99 3.49
CA ILE A 105 -14.79 -16.15 2.73
C ILE A 105 -15.50 -15.51 1.54
N LYS A 106 -16.34 -16.25 0.82
CA LYS A 106 -17.16 -15.69 -0.28
C LYS A 106 -18.12 -14.61 0.21
N ALA A 107 -18.90 -14.91 1.24
CA ALA A 107 -19.82 -13.96 1.85
C ALA A 107 -19.09 -12.72 2.39
N THR A 108 -17.85 -12.88 2.81
CA THR A 108 -16.97 -11.81 3.26
C THR A 108 -16.57 -10.89 2.09
N PHE A 109 -16.14 -11.44 0.95
CA PHE A 109 -15.84 -10.65 -0.26
C PHE A 109 -17.10 -9.97 -0.84
N ASP A 110 -18.24 -10.67 -0.88
CA ASP A 110 -19.52 -10.09 -1.30
C ASP A 110 -19.94 -8.91 -0.39
N LYS A 111 -19.76 -9.03 0.93
CA LYS A 111 -20.01 -7.94 1.89
C LYS A 111 -19.06 -6.74 1.72
N LEU A 112 -17.83 -6.99 1.28
CA LEU A 112 -16.89 -5.92 0.93
C LEU A 112 -17.29 -5.19 -0.38
N GLY A 113 -18.28 -5.70 -1.12
CA GLY A 113 -18.65 -5.21 -2.44
C GLY A 113 -17.75 -5.74 -3.56
N ILE A 114 -16.96 -6.77 -3.26
CA ILE A 114 -16.01 -7.40 -4.18
C ILE A 114 -16.63 -8.74 -4.58
N SER A 115 -17.62 -8.73 -5.48
CA SER A 115 -18.23 -9.97 -5.93
C SER A 115 -17.24 -10.75 -6.80
N LEU A 116 -16.80 -11.91 -6.31
CA LEU A 116 -15.90 -12.81 -7.03
C LEU A 116 -16.51 -13.30 -8.36
N ASP A 117 -17.85 -13.35 -8.44
CA ASP A 117 -18.58 -13.72 -9.66
C ASP A 117 -18.74 -12.55 -10.66
N GLU A 118 -18.79 -11.29 -10.20
CA GLU A 118 -18.66 -10.12 -11.09
C GLU A 118 -17.23 -10.00 -11.63
N GLN A 119 -16.20 -10.37 -10.86
CA GLN A 119 -14.82 -10.40 -11.34
C GLN A 119 -14.56 -11.47 -12.41
N LYS A 120 -15.25 -12.62 -12.39
CA LYS A 120 -15.28 -13.56 -13.53
C LYS A 120 -15.83 -12.92 -14.81
N ARG A 121 -16.68 -11.89 -14.69
CA ARG A 121 -17.26 -11.13 -15.81
C ARG A 121 -16.47 -9.89 -16.19
N LEU A 122 -15.61 -9.36 -15.31
CA LEU A 122 -14.66 -8.31 -15.65
C LEU A 122 -13.58 -8.91 -16.55
N SER A 123 -13.77 -8.74 -17.85
CA SER A 123 -12.82 -9.19 -18.87
C SER A 123 -11.53 -8.37 -18.77
N GLY A 124 -10.57 -8.78 -17.95
CA GLY A 124 -9.23 -8.17 -17.94
C GLY A 124 -8.52 -7.96 -16.59
N VAL A 125 -8.91 -8.66 -15.50
CA VAL A 125 -8.19 -8.58 -14.22
C VAL A 125 -7.93 -9.99 -13.65
N ALA A 126 -6.68 -10.30 -13.30
CA ALA A 126 -6.33 -11.51 -12.55
C ALA A 126 -6.25 -11.17 -11.06
N VAL A 127 -7.13 -11.76 -10.25
CA VAL A 127 -7.23 -11.51 -8.82
C VAL A 127 -6.62 -12.66 -8.03
N ASP A 128 -5.70 -12.32 -7.12
CA ASP A 128 -5.17 -13.16 -6.06
C ASP A 128 -5.73 -12.69 -4.71
N ALA A 129 -6.60 -13.49 -4.09
CA ALA A 129 -7.24 -13.15 -2.82
C ALA A 129 -6.36 -13.64 -1.65
N VAL A 130 -5.84 -12.73 -0.82
CA VAL A 130 -4.95 -13.05 0.31
C VAL A 130 -5.67 -12.78 1.64
N PHE A 131 -5.71 -13.78 2.51
CA PHE A 131 -6.37 -13.72 3.82
C PHE A 131 -5.37 -14.12 4.93
N ASP A 132 -5.21 -13.28 5.95
CA ASP A 132 -4.29 -13.52 7.10
C ASP A 132 -2.87 -13.95 6.69
N SER A 133 -2.35 -13.44 5.56
CA SER A 133 -1.04 -13.80 4.97
C SER A 133 -1.00 -15.14 4.23
N VAL A 134 -2.09 -15.60 3.60
CA VAL A 134 -2.07 -16.76 2.68
C VAL A 134 -2.94 -16.48 1.44
N SER A 135 -2.43 -16.77 0.24
CA SER A 135 -3.25 -16.76 -0.99
C SER A 135 -4.29 -17.89 -0.96
N VAL A 136 -5.55 -17.53 -1.21
CA VAL A 136 -6.73 -18.42 -1.12
C VAL A 136 -7.24 -18.81 -2.51
N ALA A 137 -7.11 -17.92 -3.52
CA ALA A 137 -7.53 -18.21 -4.89
C ALA A 137 -6.80 -17.31 -5.89
N THR A 138 -6.28 -17.90 -6.96
CA THR A 138 -5.69 -17.18 -8.11
C THR A 138 -6.49 -17.47 -9.37
N THR A 139 -7.04 -16.44 -10.00
CA THR A 139 -7.73 -16.55 -11.30
C THR A 139 -6.74 -16.43 -12.46
N PHE A 140 -7.07 -17.00 -13.63
CA PHE A 140 -6.31 -16.86 -14.89
C PHE A 140 -4.87 -17.44 -14.93
N ARG A 141 -4.47 -18.28 -13.96
CA ARG A 141 -3.13 -18.91 -13.90
C ARG A 141 -2.73 -19.58 -15.23
N ASP A 142 -3.63 -20.33 -15.87
CA ASP A 142 -3.36 -20.99 -17.14
C ASP A 142 -3.18 -20.02 -18.32
N THR A 143 -3.91 -18.91 -18.33
CA THR A 143 -3.82 -17.89 -19.38
C THR A 143 -2.53 -17.10 -19.28
N LEU A 144 -2.14 -16.72 -18.06
CA LEU A 144 -0.87 -16.05 -17.77
C LEU A 144 0.33 -16.98 -18.06
N GLY A 145 0.22 -18.25 -17.65
CA GLY A 145 1.25 -19.27 -17.89
C GLY A 145 1.54 -19.52 -19.37
N LYS A 146 0.54 -19.41 -20.27
CA LYS A 146 0.75 -19.49 -21.73
C LYS A 146 1.65 -18.38 -22.27
N LEU A 147 1.71 -17.24 -21.60
CA LEU A 147 2.58 -16.12 -21.95
C LEU A 147 3.90 -16.13 -21.16
N GLY A 148 4.13 -17.18 -20.34
CA GLY A 148 5.27 -17.30 -19.44
C GLY A 148 5.21 -16.38 -18.22
N ILE A 149 4.08 -15.68 -18.01
CA ILE A 149 3.88 -14.81 -16.85
C ILE A 149 3.69 -15.70 -15.61
N ILE A 150 4.47 -15.42 -14.58
CA ILE A 150 4.34 -16.05 -13.26
C ILE A 150 3.63 -15.05 -12.36
N PHE A 151 2.48 -15.42 -11.83
CA PHE A 151 1.77 -14.65 -10.80
C PHE A 151 1.23 -15.64 -9.77
N CYS A 152 1.80 -15.62 -8.57
CA CYS A 152 1.46 -16.53 -7.48
C CYS A 152 1.85 -15.93 -6.12
N SER A 153 1.57 -16.65 -5.04
CA SER A 153 2.05 -16.26 -3.71
C SER A 153 3.57 -16.35 -3.62
N PHE A 154 4.16 -15.59 -2.69
CA PHE A 154 5.59 -15.65 -2.44
C PHE A 154 6.03 -17.06 -2.03
N SER A 155 5.23 -17.73 -1.20
CA SER A 155 5.48 -19.10 -0.76
C SER A 155 5.49 -20.12 -1.92
N GLU A 156 4.61 -19.94 -2.91
CA GLU A 156 4.63 -20.75 -4.14
C GLU A 156 5.87 -20.45 -4.99
N ALA A 157 6.23 -19.18 -5.17
CA ALA A 157 7.41 -18.80 -5.93
C ALA A 157 8.72 -19.35 -5.34
N VAL A 158 8.83 -19.41 -4.01
CA VAL A 158 10.00 -20.02 -3.34
C VAL A 158 10.13 -21.52 -3.63
N ARG A 159 8.99 -22.24 -3.73
CA ARG A 159 8.99 -23.69 -3.99
C ARG A 159 9.17 -24.00 -5.48
N ASP A 160 8.43 -23.32 -6.34
CA ASP A 160 8.34 -23.64 -7.77
C ASP A 160 9.39 -22.89 -8.61
N HIS A 161 9.87 -21.73 -8.13
CA HIS A 161 10.80 -20.84 -8.82
C HIS A 161 11.95 -20.31 -7.92
N PRO A 162 12.62 -21.17 -7.11
CA PRO A 162 13.60 -20.73 -6.10
C PRO A 162 14.74 -19.90 -6.68
N ASP A 163 15.21 -20.22 -7.88
CA ASP A 163 16.32 -19.50 -8.53
C ASP A 163 15.96 -18.07 -8.90
N LEU A 164 14.72 -17.83 -9.37
CA LEU A 164 14.25 -16.48 -9.68
C LEU A 164 14.08 -15.64 -8.43
N VAL A 165 13.44 -16.21 -7.38
CA VAL A 165 13.27 -15.51 -6.10
C VAL A 165 14.64 -15.17 -5.51
N ARG A 166 15.56 -16.14 -5.44
CA ARG A 166 16.90 -15.92 -4.90
C ARG A 166 17.71 -14.88 -5.67
N ARG A 167 17.50 -14.76 -6.99
CA ARG A 167 18.18 -13.76 -7.83
C ARG A 167 17.76 -12.33 -7.52
N TYR A 168 16.49 -12.10 -7.17
CA TYR A 168 15.92 -10.75 -7.06
C TYR A 168 15.55 -10.32 -5.64
N LEU A 169 15.28 -11.25 -4.73
CA LEU A 169 14.93 -10.96 -3.34
C LEU A 169 16.02 -10.13 -2.66
N GLY A 170 15.62 -8.99 -2.09
CA GLY A 170 16.52 -8.10 -1.35
C GLY A 170 17.47 -7.29 -2.24
N THR A 171 17.33 -7.34 -3.58
CA THR A 171 18.18 -6.56 -4.50
C THR A 171 17.80 -5.08 -4.55
N VAL A 172 16.57 -4.74 -4.11
CA VAL A 172 16.05 -3.37 -4.08
C VAL A 172 15.85 -2.90 -2.65
N VAL A 173 15.29 -3.76 -1.79
CA VAL A 173 15.13 -3.53 -0.35
C VAL A 173 15.86 -4.64 0.41
N PRO A 174 17.16 -4.48 0.68
CA PRO A 174 17.93 -5.47 1.44
C PRO A 174 17.33 -5.73 2.82
N TYR A 175 17.61 -6.89 3.41
CA TYR A 175 17.18 -7.23 4.77
C TYR A 175 17.73 -6.28 5.84
N SER A 176 18.74 -5.46 5.52
CA SER A 176 19.34 -4.48 6.42
C SER A 176 18.92 -3.03 6.11
N ASP A 177 17.90 -2.81 5.26
CA ASP A 177 17.56 -1.48 4.75
C ASP A 177 17.15 -0.50 5.85
N ASN A 178 16.20 -0.89 6.69
CA ASN A 178 15.71 -0.12 7.82
C ASN A 178 15.07 -1.04 8.87
N PHE A 179 14.68 -0.49 10.02
CA PHE A 179 14.14 -1.24 11.15
C PHE A 179 12.96 -2.15 10.75
N PHE A 180 11.92 -1.61 10.09
CA PHE A 180 10.74 -2.38 9.72
C PHE A 180 10.97 -3.31 8.53
N ALA A 181 11.85 -2.94 7.60
CA ALA A 181 12.26 -3.84 6.51
C ALA A 181 13.05 -5.04 7.03
N ALA A 182 13.90 -4.86 8.05
CA ALA A 182 14.64 -5.94 8.69
C ALA A 182 13.72 -6.86 9.50
N LEU A 183 12.77 -6.27 10.25
CA LEU A 183 11.71 -7.03 10.94
C LEU A 183 10.90 -7.87 9.94
N ASN A 184 10.35 -7.23 8.90
CA ASN A 184 9.63 -7.91 7.82
C ASN A 184 10.47 -9.04 7.23
N SER A 185 11.72 -8.79 6.89
CA SER A 185 12.63 -9.79 6.30
C SER A 185 12.86 -11.00 7.22
N ALA A 186 12.82 -10.83 8.54
CA ALA A 186 12.91 -11.95 9.46
C ALA A 186 11.62 -12.82 9.47
N VAL A 187 10.44 -12.18 9.43
CA VAL A 187 9.19 -12.82 9.87
C VAL A 187 8.08 -12.90 8.82
N PHE A 188 8.25 -12.31 7.63
CA PHE A 188 7.20 -12.28 6.61
C PHE A 188 6.71 -13.70 6.30
N SER A 189 5.41 -13.92 6.34
CA SER A 189 4.84 -15.27 6.21
C SER A 189 4.38 -15.58 4.79
N ASP A 190 4.02 -14.56 4.01
CA ASP A 190 3.66 -14.70 2.59
C ASP A 190 3.70 -13.33 1.90
N GLY A 191 3.17 -13.26 0.69
CA GLY A 191 3.05 -12.05 -0.12
C GLY A 191 2.82 -12.43 -1.56
N SER A 192 3.14 -11.55 -2.51
CA SER A 192 2.94 -11.84 -3.93
C SER A 192 4.25 -11.86 -4.71
N PHE A 193 4.35 -12.78 -5.66
CA PHE A 193 5.42 -12.82 -6.63
C PHE A 193 4.86 -12.68 -8.04
N ALA A 194 5.43 -11.76 -8.80
CA ALA A 194 5.10 -11.57 -10.20
C ALA A 194 6.38 -11.48 -11.05
N TYR A 195 6.48 -12.31 -12.09
CA TYR A 195 7.55 -12.22 -13.08
C TYR A 195 6.96 -12.16 -14.49
N ILE A 196 7.35 -11.12 -15.23
CA ILE A 196 6.86 -10.84 -16.58
C ILE A 196 8.04 -11.05 -17.55
N PRO A 197 7.96 -12.04 -18.45
CA PRO A 197 9.08 -12.36 -19.33
C PRO A 197 9.41 -11.27 -20.35
N LYS A 198 10.60 -11.40 -20.93
CA LYS A 198 11.13 -10.46 -21.93
C LYS A 198 10.15 -10.20 -23.09
N GLY A 199 9.89 -8.93 -23.36
CA GLY A 199 9.02 -8.44 -24.44
C GLY A 199 7.53 -8.72 -24.26
N VAL A 200 7.12 -9.30 -23.12
CA VAL A 200 5.72 -9.63 -22.86
C VAL A 200 5.01 -8.43 -22.26
N LYS A 201 3.90 -8.03 -22.90
CA LYS A 201 2.93 -7.12 -22.30
C LYS A 201 1.87 -7.95 -21.60
N CYS A 202 1.71 -7.77 -20.29
CA CYS A 202 0.66 -8.42 -19.53
C CYS A 202 -0.70 -8.05 -20.14
N PRO A 203 -1.53 -9.03 -20.54
CA PRO A 203 -2.78 -8.76 -21.26
C PRO A 203 -3.89 -8.22 -20.34
N MET A 204 -3.64 -8.18 -19.03
CA MET A 204 -4.60 -7.85 -17.99
C MET A 204 -3.88 -7.22 -16.81
N GLU A 205 -4.65 -6.54 -15.97
CA GLU A 205 -4.18 -6.02 -14.69
C GLU A 205 -4.00 -7.18 -13.70
N LEU A 206 -2.87 -7.23 -13.01
CA LEU A 206 -2.67 -8.15 -11.89
C LEU A 206 -3.19 -7.47 -10.63
N SER A 207 -3.97 -8.16 -9.80
CA SER A 207 -4.52 -7.58 -8.58
C SER A 207 -4.35 -8.55 -7.43
N THR A 208 -3.84 -8.06 -6.30
CA THR A 208 -3.84 -8.79 -5.04
C THR A 208 -4.68 -8.03 -4.03
N TYR A 209 -5.60 -8.72 -3.35
CA TYR A 209 -6.41 -8.12 -2.31
C TYR A 209 -6.09 -8.74 -0.96
N PHE A 210 -5.58 -7.94 -0.04
CA PHE A 210 -5.20 -8.33 1.31
C PHE A 210 -6.32 -8.01 2.31
N ARG A 211 -6.70 -9.00 3.10
CA ARG A 211 -7.58 -8.81 4.26
C ARG A 211 -6.93 -9.35 5.54
N ILE A 212 -6.85 -8.49 6.54
CA ILE A 212 -6.51 -8.87 7.93
C ILE A 212 -7.79 -9.41 8.58
N ASN A 213 -7.74 -10.47 9.37
CA ASN A 213 -8.89 -10.98 10.11
C ASN A 213 -8.52 -11.51 11.50
N ALA A 214 -7.37 -12.18 11.64
CA ALA A 214 -6.88 -12.76 12.89
C ALA A 214 -6.47 -11.70 13.93
N ALA A 215 -7.06 -11.79 15.13
CA ALA A 215 -6.74 -10.89 16.24
C ALA A 215 -5.30 -11.12 16.77
N ASN A 216 -4.63 -10.07 17.22
CA ASN A 216 -3.29 -10.10 17.82
C ASN A 216 -2.19 -10.69 16.91
N THR A 217 -2.38 -10.60 15.59
CA THR A 217 -1.38 -10.98 14.59
C THR A 217 -0.77 -9.72 13.97
N GLY A 218 0.53 -9.76 13.70
CA GLY A 218 1.17 -8.75 12.87
C GLY A 218 1.13 -9.19 11.41
N GLN A 219 0.75 -8.29 10.50
CA GLN A 219 0.77 -8.59 9.07
C GLN A 219 2.12 -8.17 8.48
N PHE A 220 2.90 -9.16 8.09
CA PHE A 220 4.18 -8.98 7.43
C PHE A 220 4.14 -9.68 6.09
N GLU A 221 4.02 -8.88 5.04
CA GLU A 221 3.97 -9.37 3.66
C GLU A 221 5.13 -8.85 2.84
N ARG A 222 5.52 -9.63 1.84
CA ARG A 222 6.57 -9.23 0.91
C ARG A 222 6.16 -9.46 -0.54
N THR A 223 6.07 -8.36 -1.29
CA THR A 223 5.78 -8.40 -2.73
C THR A 223 7.05 -8.22 -3.53
N LEU A 224 7.31 -9.14 -4.45
CA LEU A 224 8.43 -9.08 -5.38
C LEU A 224 7.90 -9.14 -6.81
N LEU A 225 8.00 -8.02 -7.53
CA LEU A 225 7.53 -7.90 -8.90
C LEU A 225 8.70 -7.55 -9.82
N VAL A 226 8.91 -8.39 -10.83
CA VAL A 226 10.01 -8.28 -11.79
C VAL A 226 9.44 -8.21 -13.20
N ALA A 227 9.70 -7.10 -13.89
CA ALA A 227 9.44 -6.95 -15.32
C ALA A 227 10.77 -7.07 -16.06
N ASP A 228 10.92 -8.12 -16.88
CA ASP A 228 12.12 -8.35 -17.68
C ASP A 228 12.20 -7.35 -18.86
N GLU A 229 13.24 -7.43 -19.67
CA GLU A 229 13.52 -6.46 -20.72
C GLU A 229 12.32 -6.26 -21.67
N GLY A 230 11.89 -5.02 -21.88
CA GLY A 230 10.74 -4.69 -22.72
C GLY A 230 9.38 -5.22 -22.23
N ALA A 231 9.29 -5.73 -21.00
CA ALA A 231 8.05 -6.23 -20.42
C ALA A 231 7.17 -5.09 -19.88
N GLU A 232 5.85 -5.27 -19.92
CA GLU A 232 4.90 -4.28 -19.39
C GLU A 232 3.89 -4.96 -18.47
N VAL A 233 3.68 -4.38 -17.29
CA VAL A 233 2.69 -4.87 -16.32
C VAL A 233 2.10 -3.73 -15.52
N SER A 234 0.83 -3.90 -15.19
CA SER A 234 0.15 -3.06 -14.24
C SER A 234 -0.41 -3.96 -13.14
N TYR A 235 -0.07 -3.60 -11.91
CA TYR A 235 -0.30 -4.37 -10.70
C TYR A 235 -1.05 -3.50 -9.69
N LEU A 236 -2.05 -4.08 -9.05
CA LEU A 236 -2.85 -3.45 -8.02
C LEU A 236 -2.74 -4.22 -6.70
N GLU A 237 -2.61 -3.45 -5.63
CA GLU A 237 -2.71 -3.91 -4.25
C GLU A 237 -3.94 -3.25 -3.60
N GLY A 238 -4.92 -4.05 -3.17
CA GLY A 238 -6.04 -3.60 -2.34
C GLY A 238 -5.88 -4.11 -0.91
N CYS A 239 -6.15 -3.28 0.11
CA CYS A 239 -6.13 -3.76 1.50
C CYS A 239 -7.34 -3.26 2.32
N THR A 240 -7.95 -4.16 3.10
CA THR A 240 -8.98 -3.84 4.11
C THR A 240 -8.78 -4.59 5.42
N ALA A 241 -9.24 -4.02 6.54
CA ALA A 241 -9.21 -4.68 7.85
C ALA A 241 -10.52 -4.57 8.62
N PRO A 242 -10.79 -5.49 9.58
CA PRO A 242 -11.85 -5.43 10.56
C PRO A 242 -11.57 -4.39 11.65
N GLN A 243 -12.61 -4.07 12.41
CA GLN A 243 -12.55 -3.15 13.55
C GLN A 243 -12.01 -3.89 14.78
N ARG A 244 -11.01 -3.31 15.44
CA ARG A 244 -10.39 -3.85 16.65
C ARG A 244 -9.98 -2.73 17.59
N ASP A 245 -10.04 -3.00 18.88
CA ASP A 245 -9.66 -2.07 19.95
C ASP A 245 -8.14 -2.01 20.13
N GLU A 246 -7.42 -3.09 19.82
CA GLU A 246 -5.95 -3.15 19.85
C GLU A 246 -5.32 -2.64 18.56
N ASN A 247 -4.16 -1.98 18.67
CA ASN A 247 -3.39 -1.58 17.51
C ASN A 247 -2.73 -2.80 16.85
N GLN A 248 -2.87 -2.89 15.54
CA GLN A 248 -2.22 -3.94 14.73
C GLN A 248 -1.11 -3.32 13.88
N LEU A 249 0.04 -4.00 13.84
CA LEU A 249 1.17 -3.59 13.01
C LEU A 249 1.08 -4.28 11.65
N HIS A 250 0.97 -3.46 10.61
CA HIS A 250 1.14 -3.86 9.22
C HIS A 250 2.48 -3.32 8.71
N ALA A 251 3.43 -4.21 8.44
CA ALA A 251 4.75 -3.85 7.94
C ALA A 251 5.08 -4.64 6.68
N ALA A 252 4.69 -4.08 5.53
CA ALA A 252 4.93 -4.66 4.21
C ALA A 252 6.26 -4.19 3.60
N VAL A 253 6.84 -5.05 2.75
CA VAL A 253 7.96 -4.70 1.87
C VAL A 253 7.59 -5.00 0.43
N VAL A 254 7.77 -4.01 -0.46
CA VAL A 254 7.52 -4.16 -1.90
C VAL A 254 8.79 -3.85 -2.68
N GLU A 255 9.22 -4.80 -3.50
CA GLU A 255 10.37 -4.68 -4.40
C GLU A 255 9.91 -4.74 -5.85
N LEU A 256 10.13 -3.66 -6.61
CA LEU A 256 9.89 -3.64 -8.05
C LEU A 256 11.22 -3.60 -8.81
N VAL A 257 11.41 -4.49 -9.78
CA VAL A 257 12.57 -4.53 -10.65
C VAL A 257 12.12 -4.37 -12.10
N ALA A 258 12.29 -3.19 -12.68
CA ALA A 258 12.02 -2.92 -14.09
C ALA A 258 13.33 -2.93 -14.87
N LEU A 259 13.61 -4.01 -15.61
CA LEU A 259 14.79 -4.14 -16.48
C LEU A 259 14.69 -3.21 -17.70
N ASP A 260 15.67 -3.27 -18.61
CA ASP A 260 15.77 -2.34 -19.73
C ASP A 260 14.48 -2.31 -20.58
N ASP A 261 14.00 -1.12 -20.94
CA ASP A 261 12.76 -0.89 -21.70
C ASP A 261 11.46 -1.42 -21.03
N ALA A 262 11.52 -1.87 -19.77
CA ALA A 262 10.36 -2.40 -19.06
C ALA A 262 9.50 -1.30 -18.42
N THR A 263 8.20 -1.54 -18.28
CA THR A 263 7.25 -0.63 -17.63
C THR A 263 6.46 -1.35 -16.53
N ILE A 264 6.51 -0.81 -15.32
CA ILE A 264 5.72 -1.27 -14.18
C ILE A 264 4.82 -0.13 -13.71
N LYS A 265 3.51 -0.38 -13.66
CA LYS A 265 2.55 0.45 -12.94
C LYS A 265 2.13 -0.28 -11.66
N TYR A 266 2.27 0.37 -10.52
CA TYR A 266 1.91 -0.19 -9.23
C TYR A 266 0.89 0.71 -8.57
N SER A 267 -0.33 0.21 -8.44
CA SER A 267 -1.45 0.92 -7.82
C SER A 267 -1.73 0.36 -6.42
N THR A 268 -2.11 1.20 -5.48
CA THR A 268 -2.47 0.81 -4.13
C THR A 268 -3.75 1.53 -3.69
N VAL A 269 -4.77 0.78 -3.29
CA VAL A 269 -6.00 1.33 -2.71
C VAL A 269 -6.18 0.71 -1.33
N GLN A 270 -5.99 1.51 -0.29
CA GLN A 270 -6.02 1.05 1.10
C GLN A 270 -7.14 1.73 1.87
N ASN A 271 -7.98 0.93 2.53
CA ASN A 271 -8.99 1.38 3.48
C ASN A 271 -8.92 0.55 4.77
N TRP A 272 -8.18 1.06 5.74
CA TRP A 272 -7.97 0.40 7.03
C TRP A 272 -8.99 0.86 8.09
N TYR A 273 -8.98 0.22 9.27
CA TYR A 273 -9.71 0.73 10.43
C TYR A 273 -8.89 1.83 11.15
N PRO A 274 -9.39 3.08 11.24
CA PRO A 274 -8.60 4.23 11.72
C PRO A 274 -8.46 4.30 13.24
N GLY A 275 -9.09 3.38 13.97
CA GLY A 275 -9.36 3.53 15.39
C GLY A 275 -10.69 4.23 15.62
N ASP A 276 -11.10 4.31 16.89
CA ASP A 276 -12.28 5.07 17.27
C ASP A 276 -12.03 6.60 17.20
N LYS A 277 -13.07 7.38 17.49
CA LYS A 277 -13.02 8.86 17.51
C LYS A 277 -11.98 9.43 18.49
N ASP A 278 -11.61 8.67 19.53
CA ASP A 278 -10.68 9.07 20.56
C ASP A 278 -9.23 8.59 20.24
N GLY A 279 -9.05 7.88 19.13
CA GLY A 279 -7.77 7.38 18.64
C GLY A 279 -7.37 6.03 19.25
N LYS A 280 -8.31 5.29 19.86
CA LYS A 280 -8.06 3.95 20.39
C LYS A 280 -8.17 2.91 19.26
N GLY A 281 -7.18 2.02 19.20
CA GLY A 281 -7.10 0.97 18.18
C GLY A 281 -6.68 1.49 16.82
N GLY A 282 -6.95 0.71 15.79
CA GLY A 282 -6.57 1.02 14.41
C GLY A 282 -5.15 0.58 14.03
N ILE A 283 -4.84 0.72 12.74
CA ILE A 283 -3.65 0.07 12.15
C ILE A 283 -2.45 1.01 12.07
N TYR A 284 -1.28 0.48 12.44
CA TYR A 284 0.02 1.08 12.15
C TYR A 284 0.55 0.51 10.83
N ASN A 285 0.62 1.36 9.82
CA ASN A 285 0.97 1.00 8.45
C ASN A 285 2.39 1.48 8.13
N PHE A 286 3.38 0.65 8.41
CA PHE A 286 4.82 0.97 8.34
C PHE A 286 5.48 0.23 7.18
N VAL A 287 5.44 0.82 5.99
CA VAL A 287 5.70 0.11 4.73
C VAL A 287 6.94 0.64 4.02
N THR A 288 7.76 -0.30 3.52
CA THR A 288 8.90 0.01 2.65
C THR A 288 8.63 -0.47 1.23
N LYS A 289 8.22 0.44 0.34
CA LYS A 289 8.10 0.15 -1.10
C LYS A 289 9.25 0.79 -1.87
N ARG A 290 9.90 0.05 -2.77
CA ARG A 290 10.94 0.60 -3.63
C ARG A 290 11.01 -0.10 -4.97
N GLY A 291 11.12 0.72 -6.02
CA GLY A 291 11.30 0.29 -7.39
C GLY A 291 12.68 0.67 -7.90
N LYS A 292 13.23 -0.19 -8.75
CA LYS A 292 14.52 0.00 -9.41
C LYS A 292 14.31 -0.06 -10.91
N ALA A 293 14.59 1.07 -11.58
CA ALA A 293 14.40 1.23 -13.02
C ALA A 293 15.77 1.23 -13.72
N PHE A 294 15.95 0.30 -14.66
CA PHE A 294 17.11 0.22 -15.54
C PHE A 294 16.89 1.08 -16.82
N THR A 295 17.64 0.84 -17.90
CA THR A 295 17.72 1.76 -19.04
C THR A 295 16.38 1.88 -19.74
N ASN A 296 15.92 3.11 -20.01
CA ASN A 296 14.59 3.39 -20.59
C ASN A 296 13.39 2.82 -19.81
N ALA A 297 13.61 2.26 -18.61
CA ALA A 297 12.57 1.63 -17.83
C ALA A 297 11.70 2.67 -17.13
N LYS A 298 10.42 2.35 -16.91
CA LYS A 298 9.46 3.21 -16.24
C LYS A 298 8.82 2.51 -15.04
N VAL A 299 8.83 3.19 -13.89
CA VAL A 299 8.12 2.74 -12.68
C VAL A 299 7.15 3.84 -12.26
N THR A 300 5.87 3.49 -12.14
CA THR A 300 4.79 4.40 -11.73
C THR A 300 4.16 3.88 -10.46
N TRP A 301 4.11 4.73 -9.43
CA TRP A 301 3.39 4.48 -8.18
C TRP A 301 2.12 5.31 -8.16
N THR A 302 0.98 4.67 -7.93
CA THR A 302 -0.30 5.35 -7.73
C THR A 302 -0.92 4.86 -6.43
N GLN A 303 -1.28 5.75 -5.52
CA GLN A 303 -1.84 5.35 -4.23
C GLN A 303 -2.99 6.24 -3.76
N VAL A 304 -4.01 5.59 -3.18
CA VAL A 304 -5.11 6.23 -2.46
C VAL A 304 -5.20 5.59 -1.09
N GLU A 305 -5.04 6.40 -0.06
CA GLU A 305 -4.70 5.92 1.27
C GLU A 305 -5.62 6.55 2.30
N THR A 306 -6.41 5.71 2.95
CA THR A 306 -7.30 6.09 4.03
C THR A 306 -7.33 5.01 5.12
N GLY A 307 -7.80 5.41 6.30
CA GLY A 307 -8.21 4.47 7.34
C GLY A 307 -7.11 3.92 8.25
N SER A 308 -5.82 4.25 8.14
CA SER A 308 -4.84 3.82 9.16
C SER A 308 -4.79 4.79 10.33
N ALA A 309 -4.60 4.31 11.57
CA ALA A 309 -4.35 5.19 12.72
C ALA A 309 -3.03 5.95 12.54
N ILE A 310 -1.99 5.23 12.11
CA ILE A 310 -0.71 5.82 11.74
C ILE A 310 -0.25 5.25 10.41
N THR A 311 0.15 6.15 9.51
CA THR A 311 0.74 5.77 8.23
C THR A 311 2.16 6.29 8.13
N TRP A 312 3.10 5.40 7.85
CA TRP A 312 4.50 5.76 7.62
C TRP A 312 5.07 5.04 6.40
N LYS A 313 5.29 5.77 5.31
CA LYS A 313 5.78 5.17 4.07
C LYS A 313 6.35 6.17 3.08
N TYR A 314 7.35 5.70 2.32
CA TYR A 314 7.96 6.47 1.25
C TYR A 314 8.26 5.60 0.03
N PRO A 315 7.25 5.25 -0.80
CA PRO A 315 7.51 4.57 -2.07
C PRO A 315 8.57 5.30 -2.88
N SER A 316 9.59 4.56 -3.27
CA SER A 316 10.83 5.15 -3.80
C SER A 316 11.14 4.61 -5.19
N CYS A 317 11.75 5.42 -6.06
CA CYS A 317 12.31 4.98 -7.34
C CYS A 317 13.82 5.23 -7.37
N ILE A 318 14.59 4.16 -7.57
CA ILE A 318 15.99 4.24 -7.97
C ILE A 318 16.05 4.25 -9.49
N LEU A 319 16.28 5.43 -10.05
CA LEU A 319 16.44 5.65 -11.49
C LEU A 319 17.90 5.37 -11.87
N GLN A 320 18.22 4.08 -11.96
CA GLN A 320 19.57 3.59 -12.14
C GLN A 320 20.05 3.68 -13.59
N GLY A 321 19.22 3.27 -14.54
CA GLY A 321 19.56 3.29 -15.96
C GLY A 321 19.37 4.65 -16.60
N ASP A 322 20.04 4.85 -17.73
CA ASP A 322 19.88 6.07 -18.55
C ASP A 322 18.45 6.14 -19.11
N ASN A 323 17.90 7.35 -19.20
CA ASN A 323 16.54 7.66 -19.64
C ASN A 323 15.42 7.00 -18.81
N SER A 324 15.72 6.44 -17.62
CA SER A 324 14.69 5.87 -16.75
C SER A 324 13.73 6.91 -16.19
N VAL A 325 12.49 6.49 -15.95
CA VAL A 325 11.37 7.36 -15.55
C VAL A 325 10.74 6.84 -14.26
N GLY A 326 10.56 7.72 -13.28
CA GLY A 326 9.88 7.44 -12.02
C GLY A 326 8.70 8.36 -11.80
N GLU A 327 7.51 7.83 -11.60
CA GLU A 327 6.31 8.63 -11.36
C GLU A 327 5.67 8.23 -10.04
N PHE A 328 5.13 9.20 -9.31
CA PHE A 328 4.45 8.99 -8.04
C PHE A 328 3.21 9.90 -7.97
N TYR A 329 2.06 9.28 -7.79
CA TYR A 329 0.75 9.92 -7.65
C TYR A 329 0.11 9.44 -6.35
N SER A 330 -0.22 10.35 -5.45
CA SER A 330 -0.71 9.99 -4.13
C SER A 330 -1.86 10.86 -3.66
N VAL A 331 -2.90 10.22 -3.14
CA VAL A 331 -3.92 10.84 -2.28
C VAL A 331 -3.79 10.23 -0.90
N ALA A 332 -3.62 11.07 0.11
CA ALA A 332 -3.58 10.64 1.51
C ALA A 332 -4.63 11.42 2.31
N VAL A 333 -5.51 10.70 3.03
CA VAL A 333 -6.56 11.32 3.86
C VAL A 333 -6.35 10.97 5.32
N THR A 334 -6.34 12.00 6.16
CA THR A 334 -6.34 11.85 7.63
C THR A 334 -7.53 12.56 8.23
N ASN A 335 -8.30 11.84 9.04
CA ASN A 335 -9.43 12.33 9.79
C ASN A 335 -9.31 11.93 11.27
N ASN A 336 -10.20 12.43 12.15
CA ASN A 336 -10.20 12.12 13.58
C ASN A 336 -8.82 12.35 14.21
N ARG A 337 -8.20 11.31 14.78
CA ARG A 337 -6.86 11.34 15.40
C ARG A 337 -5.77 10.72 14.52
N GLN A 338 -6.08 10.43 13.26
CA GLN A 338 -5.13 9.78 12.34
C GLN A 338 -3.91 10.66 12.09
N GLN A 339 -2.76 10.01 11.96
CA GLN A 339 -1.48 10.64 11.64
C GLN A 339 -0.87 9.98 10.42
N ALA A 340 -0.34 10.77 9.50
CA ALA A 340 0.33 10.27 8.31
C ALA A 340 1.64 11.03 8.10
N ASP A 341 2.77 10.32 8.02
CA ASP A 341 4.03 10.83 7.46
C ASP A 341 4.34 10.02 6.20
N THR A 342 3.95 10.58 5.06
CA THR A 342 3.95 9.89 3.77
C THR A 342 4.69 10.70 2.73
N GLY A 343 5.14 10.06 1.66
CA GLY A 343 5.67 10.77 0.50
C GLY A 343 6.46 9.83 -0.38
N THR A 344 7.54 10.32 -0.99
CA THR A 344 8.28 9.53 -1.97
C THR A 344 9.76 9.91 -2.02
N LYS A 345 10.60 8.99 -2.52
CA LYS A 345 12.02 9.28 -2.78
C LYS A 345 12.37 8.96 -4.22
N MET A 346 12.76 9.99 -4.98
CA MET A 346 13.24 9.87 -6.35
C MET A 346 14.76 10.01 -6.36
N VAL A 347 15.48 8.92 -6.63
CA VAL A 347 16.95 8.88 -6.66
C VAL A 347 17.44 8.75 -8.10
N HIS A 348 17.95 9.85 -8.65
CA HIS A 348 18.46 9.93 -10.02
C HIS A 348 19.95 9.56 -10.06
N LEU A 349 20.28 8.48 -10.76
CA LEU A 349 21.66 8.02 -10.96
C LEU A 349 22.06 8.05 -12.44
N GLY A 350 21.20 7.54 -13.32
CA GLY A 350 21.40 7.53 -14.77
C GLY A 350 21.26 8.92 -15.42
N ARG A 351 21.75 9.04 -16.65
CA ARG A 351 21.61 10.25 -17.50
C ARG A 351 20.18 10.40 -17.98
N ASN A 352 19.74 11.64 -18.21
CA ASN A 352 18.43 12.01 -18.76
C ASN A 352 17.23 11.40 -18.01
N THR A 353 17.42 11.04 -16.75
CA THR A 353 16.37 10.44 -15.91
C THR A 353 15.29 11.46 -15.59
N ARG A 354 14.04 11.02 -15.54
CA ARG A 354 12.89 11.89 -15.30
C ARG A 354 12.09 11.43 -14.10
N SER A 355 11.61 12.35 -13.28
CA SER A 355 10.63 12.04 -12.27
C SER A 355 9.52 13.06 -12.15
N THR A 356 8.33 12.54 -11.85
CA THR A 356 7.13 13.34 -11.58
C THR A 356 6.55 12.92 -10.24
N ILE A 357 6.29 13.88 -9.37
CA ILE A 357 5.70 13.66 -8.06
C ILE A 357 4.45 14.53 -7.96
N ILE A 358 3.28 13.92 -7.80
CA ILE A 358 2.02 14.62 -7.52
C ILE A 358 1.44 14.03 -6.24
N SER A 359 1.40 14.83 -5.17
CA SER A 359 0.83 14.44 -3.89
C SER A 359 -0.31 15.37 -3.51
N LYS A 360 -1.43 14.79 -3.13
CA LYS A 360 -2.66 15.46 -2.68
C LYS A 360 -2.95 15.00 -1.25
N GLY A 361 -2.58 15.81 -0.27
CA GLY A 361 -2.88 15.55 1.14
C GLY A 361 -4.22 16.16 1.53
N ILE A 362 -5.07 15.42 2.23
CA ILE A 362 -6.32 15.93 2.81
C ILE A 362 -6.26 15.71 4.31
N SER A 363 -6.54 16.76 5.07
CA SER A 363 -6.54 16.72 6.52
C SER A 363 -7.86 17.26 7.05
N ALA A 364 -8.56 16.46 7.85
CA ALA A 364 -9.87 16.76 8.41
C ALA A 364 -9.92 16.44 9.91
N GLY A 365 -10.91 16.98 10.61
CA GLY A 365 -11.08 16.74 12.05
C GLY A 365 -9.88 17.23 12.86
N GLN A 366 -9.19 16.32 13.55
CA GLN A 366 -7.93 16.59 14.27
C GLN A 366 -6.73 15.85 13.61
N GLY A 367 -6.92 15.38 12.38
CA GLY A 367 -5.92 14.61 11.65
C GLY A 367 -4.65 15.41 11.38
N GLN A 368 -3.52 14.70 11.32
CA GLN A 368 -2.22 15.30 10.99
C GLN A 368 -1.66 14.61 9.75
N ASN A 369 -1.64 15.36 8.64
CA ASN A 369 -1.10 14.88 7.38
C ASN A 369 0.25 15.52 7.12
N THR A 370 1.28 14.72 6.95
CA THR A 370 2.64 15.15 6.64
C THR A 370 3.05 14.55 5.31
N TYR A 371 3.33 15.41 4.33
CA TYR A 371 4.10 15.03 3.15
C TYR A 371 5.59 15.20 3.42
N ARG A 372 6.39 14.18 3.08
CA ARG A 372 7.85 14.22 3.11
C ARG A 372 8.44 13.58 1.87
N GLY A 373 9.09 14.39 1.04
CA GLY A 373 9.65 13.97 -0.24
C GLY A 373 11.15 14.14 -0.29
N LEU A 374 11.86 13.24 -0.97
CA LEU A 374 13.28 13.39 -1.30
C LEU A 374 13.47 13.30 -2.82
N VAL A 375 14.05 14.32 -3.43
CA VAL A 375 14.60 14.25 -4.78
C VAL A 375 16.11 14.38 -4.69
N ARG A 376 16.81 13.31 -5.05
CA ARG A 376 18.28 13.27 -5.02
C ARG A 376 18.83 13.08 -6.42
N ILE A 377 19.57 14.07 -6.91
CA ILE A 377 20.29 14.03 -8.18
C ILE A 377 21.76 13.70 -7.92
N GLY A 378 22.18 12.50 -8.32
CA GLY A 378 23.56 12.06 -8.24
C GLY A 378 24.49 12.82 -9.20
N LYS A 379 25.80 12.84 -8.90
CA LYS A 379 26.79 13.55 -9.73
C LYS A 379 26.79 13.11 -11.20
N GLY A 380 26.52 11.83 -11.46
CA GLY A 380 26.48 11.24 -12.80
C GLY A 380 25.20 11.49 -13.60
N ALA A 381 24.14 11.96 -12.95
CA ALA A 381 22.80 12.10 -13.53
C ALA A 381 22.66 13.38 -14.38
N ARG A 382 23.43 13.43 -15.48
CA ARG A 382 23.40 14.57 -16.42
C ARG A 382 22.07 14.65 -17.13
N GLY A 383 21.51 15.85 -17.28
CA GLY A 383 20.22 16.07 -17.93
C GLY A 383 19.01 15.53 -17.16
N ALA A 384 19.16 15.20 -15.88
CA ALA A 384 18.05 14.74 -15.05
C ALA A 384 16.99 15.84 -14.88
N ARG A 385 15.71 15.45 -14.86
CA ARG A 385 14.58 16.36 -14.68
C ARG A 385 13.64 15.85 -13.60
N ASN A 386 13.21 16.75 -12.72
CA ASN A 386 12.16 16.46 -11.74
C ASN A 386 11.13 17.58 -11.73
N PHE A 387 9.86 17.19 -11.65
CA PHE A 387 8.74 18.07 -11.30
C PHE A 387 8.03 17.48 -10.09
N SER A 388 7.84 18.28 -9.05
CA SER A 388 7.15 17.88 -7.82
C SER A 388 6.06 18.89 -7.49
N GLN A 389 4.84 18.40 -7.26
CA GLN A 389 3.69 19.19 -6.84
C GLN A 389 3.06 18.56 -5.60
N CYS A 390 2.97 19.33 -4.53
CA CYS A 390 2.48 18.87 -3.22
C CYS A 390 1.35 19.79 -2.76
N ASP A 391 0.11 19.36 -2.96
CA ASP A 391 -1.05 20.14 -2.59
C ASP A 391 -1.68 19.57 -1.32
N SER A 392 -2.02 20.45 -0.39
CA SER A 392 -2.71 20.08 0.84
C SER A 392 -4.08 20.75 0.92
N LEU A 393 -5.09 20.02 1.36
CA LEU A 393 -6.44 20.52 1.58
C LEU A 393 -6.83 20.34 3.06
N LEU A 394 -7.12 21.44 3.75
CA LEU A 394 -7.62 21.40 5.11
C LEU A 394 -9.14 21.53 5.15
N ILE A 395 -9.78 20.66 5.95
CA ILE A 395 -11.21 20.65 6.23
C ILE A 395 -11.38 20.85 7.73
N GLY A 396 -11.85 22.04 8.12
CA GLY A 396 -11.96 22.48 9.52
C GLY A 396 -10.83 23.42 9.96
N ASP A 397 -10.67 23.56 11.27
CA ASP A 397 -9.72 24.46 11.95
C ASP A 397 -8.81 23.76 12.98
N ARG A 398 -9.01 22.46 13.21
CA ARG A 398 -8.26 21.64 14.19
C ARG A 398 -7.30 20.62 13.56
N CYS A 399 -7.30 20.49 12.25
CA CYS A 399 -6.43 19.58 11.52
C CYS A 399 -5.12 20.25 11.10
N GLY A 400 -4.10 19.46 10.78
CA GLY A 400 -2.79 19.95 10.32
C GLY A 400 -2.36 19.32 9.01
N ALA A 401 -1.73 20.12 8.15
CA ALA A 401 -1.07 19.67 6.94
C ALA A 401 0.37 20.23 6.91
N HIS A 402 1.35 19.35 6.79
CA HIS A 402 2.78 19.66 6.87
C HIS A 402 3.48 19.18 5.60
N THR A 403 4.42 19.96 5.06
CA THR A 403 5.15 19.60 3.83
C THR A 403 6.66 19.78 4.07
N PHE A 404 7.41 18.69 4.00
CA PHE A 404 8.86 18.64 4.22
C PHE A 404 9.58 18.13 2.96
N PRO A 405 9.87 18.99 1.97
CA PRO A 405 10.60 18.61 0.77
C PRO A 405 12.11 18.64 1.01
N TYR A 406 12.82 17.63 0.49
CA TYR A 406 14.27 17.54 0.51
C TYR A 406 14.79 17.46 -0.93
N LEU A 407 15.62 18.42 -1.32
CA LEU A 407 16.25 18.47 -2.63
C LEU A 407 17.78 18.37 -2.48
N GLU A 408 18.35 17.26 -2.92
CA GLU A 408 19.81 17.03 -2.96
C GLU A 408 20.32 17.03 -4.39
N VAL A 409 20.70 18.20 -4.92
CA VAL A 409 21.12 18.34 -6.31
C VAL A 409 22.64 18.42 -6.43
N LYS A 410 23.29 17.34 -6.89
CA LYS A 410 24.76 17.26 -7.03
C LYS A 410 25.22 17.27 -8.50
N ASN A 411 24.37 17.72 -9.42
CA ASN A 411 24.66 17.84 -10.85
C ASN A 411 24.22 19.22 -11.36
N THR A 412 25.03 19.87 -12.21
CA THR A 412 24.76 21.24 -12.69
C THR A 412 23.88 21.32 -13.93
N SER A 413 23.65 20.19 -14.61
CA SER A 413 22.84 20.12 -15.84
C SER A 413 21.38 19.70 -15.59
N SER A 414 21.02 19.40 -14.35
CA SER A 414 19.67 18.96 -13.98
C SER A 414 18.70 20.12 -13.81
N GLN A 415 17.42 19.84 -14.04
CA GLN A 415 16.30 20.74 -13.77
C GLN A 415 15.44 20.13 -12.67
N VAL A 416 15.19 20.84 -11.59
CA VAL A 416 14.39 20.36 -10.46
C VAL A 416 13.43 21.46 -10.05
N GLU A 417 12.14 21.16 -10.12
CA GLU A 417 11.05 22.07 -9.78
C GLU A 417 10.21 21.45 -8.65
N HIS A 418 9.89 22.26 -7.65
CA HIS A 418 9.03 21.86 -6.54
C HIS A 418 8.05 22.97 -6.21
N GLU A 419 6.77 22.63 -6.28
CA GLU A 419 5.65 23.48 -5.92
C GLU A 419 4.88 22.84 -4.77
N ALA A 420 4.48 23.65 -3.80
CA ALA A 420 3.61 23.22 -2.73
C ALA A 420 2.51 24.26 -2.50
N SER A 421 1.27 23.80 -2.43
CA SER A 421 0.12 24.67 -2.19
C SER A 421 -0.71 24.17 -1.02
N THR A 422 -1.37 25.09 -0.32
CA THR A 422 -2.29 24.76 0.76
C THR A 422 -3.59 25.47 0.51
N SER A 423 -4.66 24.68 0.45
CA SER A 423 -6.02 25.14 0.22
C SER A 423 -6.88 24.79 1.43
N LYS A 424 -7.90 25.60 1.67
CA LYS A 424 -8.98 25.29 2.61
C LYS A 424 -10.29 25.30 1.84
N ILE A 425 -11.20 24.39 2.16
CA ILE A 425 -12.56 24.47 1.61
C ILE A 425 -13.23 25.71 2.21
N GLY A 426 -13.49 26.71 1.36
CA GLY A 426 -14.07 27.99 1.78
C GLY A 426 -15.58 27.88 2.02
N GLU A 427 -16.08 28.65 2.99
CA GLU A 427 -17.53 28.74 3.28
C GLU A 427 -18.32 29.16 2.05
N ASP A 428 -17.78 30.05 1.22
CA ASP A 428 -18.40 30.50 -0.04
C ASP A 428 -18.59 29.37 -1.05
N GLN A 429 -17.63 28.43 -1.15
CA GLN A 429 -17.72 27.29 -2.06
C GLN A 429 -18.83 26.33 -1.61
N ILE A 430 -18.90 26.06 -0.30
CA ILE A 430 -19.96 25.24 0.29
C ILE A 430 -21.32 25.91 0.17
N PHE A 431 -21.41 27.21 0.49
CA PHE A 431 -22.61 28.00 0.36
C PHE A 431 -23.14 27.99 -1.08
N TYR A 432 -22.27 28.18 -2.07
CA TYR A 432 -22.62 28.11 -3.48
C TYR A 432 -23.19 26.74 -3.87
N CYS A 433 -22.54 25.65 -3.46
CA CYS A 433 -23.01 24.29 -3.74
C CYS A 433 -24.38 24.02 -3.09
N ARG A 434 -24.55 24.43 -1.83
CA ARG A 434 -25.82 24.29 -1.10
C ARG A 434 -26.94 25.10 -1.72
N GLN A 435 -26.65 26.31 -2.21
CA GLN A 435 -27.62 27.13 -2.96
C GLN A 435 -28.08 26.44 -4.26
N ARG A 436 -27.28 25.51 -4.79
CA ARG A 436 -27.62 24.70 -5.98
C ARG A 436 -28.30 23.37 -5.64
N GLY A 437 -28.65 23.15 -4.37
CA GLY A 437 -29.40 21.98 -3.91
C GLY A 437 -28.54 20.79 -3.50
N LEU A 438 -27.21 20.93 -3.46
CA LEU A 438 -26.33 19.89 -2.92
C LEU A 438 -26.37 19.91 -1.38
N SER A 439 -26.29 18.73 -0.77
CA SER A 439 -26.00 18.63 0.66
C SER A 439 -24.58 19.16 0.93
N THR A 440 -24.28 19.48 2.20
CA THR A 440 -22.92 19.88 2.59
C THR A 440 -21.90 18.77 2.29
N GLU A 441 -22.29 17.52 2.51
CA GLU A 441 -21.46 16.34 2.27
C GLU A 441 -21.19 16.14 0.78
N ASP A 442 -22.22 16.22 -0.06
CA ASP A 442 -22.07 16.12 -1.52
C ASP A 442 -21.19 17.25 -2.08
N ALA A 443 -21.31 18.45 -1.52
CA ALA A 443 -20.48 19.59 -1.89
C ALA A 443 -18.99 19.34 -1.58
N VAL A 444 -18.69 18.87 -0.37
CA VAL A 444 -17.32 18.53 0.04
C VAL A 444 -16.77 17.39 -0.80
N ASN A 445 -17.54 16.33 -1.00
CA ASN A 445 -17.16 15.20 -1.85
C ASN A 445 -16.86 15.63 -3.29
N MET A 446 -17.68 16.52 -3.88
CA MET A 446 -17.43 17.06 -5.21
C MET A 446 -16.13 17.86 -5.28
N ILE A 447 -15.88 18.74 -4.31
CA ILE A 447 -14.67 19.58 -4.26
C ILE A 447 -13.42 18.72 -4.09
N VAL A 448 -13.45 17.76 -3.14
CA VAL A 448 -12.37 16.83 -2.86
C VAL A 448 -12.06 15.94 -4.07
N ASN A 449 -13.08 15.43 -4.75
CA ASN A 449 -12.90 14.66 -5.98
C ASN A 449 -12.27 15.50 -7.09
N GLY A 450 -12.66 16.78 -7.20
CA GLY A 450 -12.03 17.73 -8.11
C GLY A 450 -10.55 17.94 -7.79
N PHE A 451 -10.20 18.08 -6.51
CA PHE A 451 -8.84 18.24 -6.01
C PHE A 451 -7.95 17.03 -6.31
N CYS A 452 -8.49 15.81 -6.18
CA CYS A 452 -7.77 14.55 -6.38
C CYS A 452 -7.77 14.05 -7.84
N LYS A 453 -8.44 14.75 -8.75
CA LYS A 453 -8.71 14.30 -10.13
C LYS A 453 -7.47 13.87 -10.91
N GLU A 454 -6.35 14.54 -10.71
CA GLU A 454 -5.08 14.21 -11.39
C GLU A 454 -4.56 12.84 -10.97
N VAL A 455 -4.68 12.47 -9.69
CA VAL A 455 -4.23 11.18 -9.19
C VAL A 455 -5.17 10.06 -9.64
N PHE A 456 -6.49 10.30 -9.61
CA PHE A 456 -7.46 9.26 -10.04
C PHE A 456 -7.37 8.91 -11.52
N ARG A 457 -6.87 9.82 -12.37
CA ARG A 457 -6.64 9.52 -13.79
C ARG A 457 -5.54 8.49 -14.02
N GLU A 458 -4.64 8.32 -13.06
CA GLU A 458 -3.55 7.36 -13.10
C GLU A 458 -3.92 6.00 -12.48
N LEU A 459 -5.14 5.87 -11.96
CA LEU A 459 -5.72 4.59 -11.54
C LEU A 459 -6.50 3.94 -12.69
N PRO A 460 -6.55 2.60 -12.76
CA PRO A 460 -7.50 1.93 -13.65
C PRO A 460 -8.94 2.32 -13.28
N MET A 461 -9.82 2.41 -14.29
CA MET A 461 -11.15 3.02 -14.15
C MET A 461 -12.00 2.38 -13.04
N GLU A 462 -11.98 1.05 -12.92
CA GLU A 462 -12.72 0.32 -11.90
C GLU A 462 -12.33 0.78 -10.48
N PHE A 463 -11.02 0.94 -10.24
CA PHE A 463 -10.48 1.35 -8.95
C PHE A 463 -10.57 2.85 -8.70
N ALA A 464 -10.55 3.68 -9.74
CA ALA A 464 -10.82 5.10 -9.60
C ALA A 464 -12.23 5.36 -9.04
N VAL A 465 -13.24 4.57 -9.45
CA VAL A 465 -14.61 4.65 -8.90
C VAL A 465 -14.65 4.20 -7.45
N GLU A 466 -13.96 3.10 -7.13
CA GLU A 466 -13.88 2.60 -5.75
C GLU A 466 -13.20 3.61 -4.82
N ALA A 467 -12.05 4.15 -5.23
CA ALA A 467 -11.32 5.19 -4.50
C ALA A 467 -12.20 6.42 -4.21
N GLN A 468 -12.97 6.89 -5.19
CA GLN A 468 -13.90 8.02 -5.00
C GLN A 468 -14.98 7.73 -3.94
N LYS A 469 -15.53 6.51 -3.93
CA LYS A 469 -16.52 6.10 -2.92
C LYS A 469 -15.90 6.01 -1.53
N LEU A 470 -14.71 5.41 -1.42
CA LEU A 470 -13.99 5.25 -0.15
C LEU A 470 -13.63 6.60 0.47
N LEU A 471 -13.22 7.57 -0.35
CA LEU A 471 -12.94 8.93 0.09
C LEU A 471 -14.20 9.65 0.59
N GLY A 472 -15.34 9.44 -0.07
CA GLY A 472 -16.61 10.01 0.37
C GLY A 472 -17.00 9.55 1.77
N ILE A 473 -16.91 8.23 2.01
CA ILE A 473 -17.20 7.63 3.33
C ILE A 473 -16.22 8.14 4.40
N SER A 474 -14.93 8.25 4.06
CA SER A 474 -13.90 8.70 5.02
C SER A 474 -14.07 10.14 5.49
N LEU A 475 -14.77 10.96 4.69
CA LEU A 475 -14.98 12.39 4.91
C LEU A 475 -16.39 12.72 5.40
N GLU A 476 -17.29 11.74 5.46
CA GLU A 476 -18.62 11.87 6.05
C GLU A 476 -18.51 12.29 7.52
N GLY A 477 -19.35 13.22 7.97
CA GLY A 477 -19.28 13.78 9.33
C GLY A 477 -18.04 14.62 9.68
N SER A 478 -17.10 14.82 8.74
CA SER A 478 -15.84 15.57 8.99
C SER A 478 -15.99 17.09 8.84
N VAL A 479 -17.19 17.53 8.48
CA VAL A 479 -17.55 18.91 8.19
C VAL A 479 -18.44 19.40 9.34
N GLY A 480 -17.79 19.78 10.45
CA GLY A 480 -18.44 20.20 11.70
C GLY A 480 -17.43 20.72 12.72
#